data_AF-A0A6B2VGV2-F1
#
_entry.id   AF-A0A6B2VGV2-F1
#
_cell.length_a   1.000
_cell.length_b   1.000
_cell.length_c   1.000
_cell.angle_alpha   90.00
_cell.angle_beta   90.00
_cell.angle_gamma   90.00
#
_symmetry.space_group_name_H-M   'P 1'
#
loop_
_entity.id
_entity.type
_entity.pdbx_description
1 polymer ?
#
loop_
_entity_poly.entity_id
_entity_poly.type
_entity_poly.pdbx_seq_one_letter_code
_entity_poly.pdbx_strand_id
1 'polypeptide(L)'
;VSRGRLLEDVWGREMPDGNVVPVYVYRLRKILRLGERPDSVIRRDRYGYGLVRGVAEVDALCVEDLVTRAAAAERGGDLAEAVRLCGRALQLF
;
A
#
# COMPACT_ATOMS: atom_id res chain seq x y z
N VAL A 1 8.09 7.13 -0.25
CA VAL A 1 7.78 8.32 -1.08
C VAL A 1 8.35 9.56 -0.40
N SER A 2 9.09 10.40 -1.13
CA SER A 2 9.65 11.64 -0.58
C SER A 2 8.56 12.69 -0.34
N ARG A 3 8.84 13.68 0.52
CA ARG A 3 7.91 14.79 0.75
C ARG A 3 7.62 15.58 -0.53
N GLY A 4 8.66 15.87 -1.32
CA GLY A 4 8.52 16.62 -2.57
C GLY A 4 7.61 15.89 -3.56
N ARG A 5 7.81 14.58 -3.70
CA ARG A 5 6.97 13.74 -4.56
C ARG A 5 5.52 13.65 -4.08
N LEU A 6 5.29 13.58 -2.76
CA LEU A 6 3.91 13.66 -2.22
C LEU A 6 3.23 14.99 -2.53
N LEU A 7 3.98 16.10 -2.55
CA LEU A 7 3.41 17.40 -2.92
C LEU A 7 3.05 17.44 -4.41
N GLU A 8 3.97 16.99 -5.25
CA GLU A 8 3.78 16.91 -6.70
C GLU A 8 2.62 15.98 -7.08
N ASP A 9 2.58 14.76 -6.54
CA ASP A 9 1.58 13.75 -6.90
C ASP A 9 0.15 14.15 -6.45
N VAL A 10 0.00 14.91 -5.36
CA VAL A 10 -1.32 15.28 -4.79
C VAL A 10 -1.82 16.64 -5.27
N TRP A 11 -0.92 17.62 -5.41
CA TRP A 11 -1.29 19.01 -5.76
C TRP A 11 -0.86 19.43 -7.16
N GLY A 12 0.00 18.67 -7.83
CA GLY A 12 0.46 18.97 -9.18
C GLY A 12 1.03 20.39 -9.30
N ARG A 13 0.39 21.21 -10.15
CA ARG A 13 0.82 22.60 -10.40
C ARG A 13 0.30 23.60 -9.37
N GLU A 14 -0.72 23.25 -8.59
CA GLU A 14 -1.35 24.15 -7.61
C GLU A 14 -0.87 23.82 -6.20
N MET A 15 0.40 24.14 -5.94
CA MET A 15 0.99 23.87 -4.63
C MET A 15 0.31 24.69 -3.52
N PRO A 16 0.00 24.07 -2.38
CA PRO A 16 -0.54 24.78 -1.24
C PRO A 16 0.54 25.67 -0.61
N ASP A 17 0.12 26.79 -0.02
CA ASP A 17 1.02 27.62 0.77
C ASP A 17 1.50 26.86 2.02
N GLY A 18 2.80 26.61 2.09
CA GLY A 18 3.46 26.02 3.26
C GLY A 18 3.53 24.49 3.29
N ASN A 19 4.00 23.96 4.42
CA ASN A 19 4.34 22.55 4.58
C ASN A 19 3.15 21.72 5.10
N VAL A 20 2.23 21.37 4.21
CA VAL A 20 0.98 20.67 4.57
C VAL A 20 1.13 19.15 4.76
N VAL A 21 2.12 18.51 4.12
CA VAL A 21 2.28 17.04 4.13
C VAL A 21 2.30 16.44 5.55
N PRO A 22 3.06 16.98 6.53
CA PRO A 22 3.04 16.44 7.89
C PRO A 22 1.67 16.47 8.56
N VAL A 23 0.84 17.49 8.26
CA VAL A 23 -0.51 17.63 8.81
C VAL A 23 -1.42 16.53 8.29
N TYR A 24 -1.39 16.27 6.98
CA TYR A 24 -2.16 15.18 6.39
C TYR A 24 -1.68 13.81 6.87
N VAL A 25 -0.37 13.58 6.96
CA VAL A 25 0.18 12.32 7.51
C VAL A 25 -0.29 12.13 8.96
N TYR A 26 -0.28 13.17 9.78
CA TYR A 26 -0.78 13.07 11.16
C TYR A 26 -2.27 12.68 11.21
N ARG A 27 -3.12 13.29 10.36
CA ARG A 27 -4.55 12.94 10.28
C ARG A 27 -4.75 11.50 9.82
N LEU A 28 -4.04 11.07 8.77
CA LEU A 28 -4.10 9.69 8.28
C LEU A 28 -3.67 8.69 9.37
N ARG A 29 -2.59 8.98 10.10
CA ARG A 29 -2.15 8.15 11.23
C ARG A 29 -3.19 8.01 12.33
N LYS A 30 -4.02 9.04 12.57
CA LYS A 30 -5.12 8.96 13.54
C LYS A 30 -6.27 8.08 13.04
N ILE A 31 -6.64 8.21 11.77
CA ILE A 31 -7.73 7.45 11.15
C ILE A 31 -7.35 5.98 11.02
N LEU A 32 -6.12 5.71 10.60
CA LEU A 32 -5.59 4.36 10.36
C LEU A 32 -5.10 3.66 11.64
N ARG A 33 -5.39 4.18 12.84
CA ARG A 33 -4.98 3.50 14.08
C ARG A 33 -5.72 2.16 14.20
N LEU A 34 -4.95 1.08 14.16
CA LEU A 34 -5.44 -0.28 14.40
C LEU A 34 -5.51 -0.53 15.92
N GLY A 35 -6.56 -0.02 16.56
CA GLY A 35 -6.76 -0.15 18.01
C GLY A 35 -5.64 0.50 18.82
N GLU A 36 -5.20 -0.15 19.89
CA GLU A 36 -4.13 0.34 20.79
C GLU A 36 -2.71 0.07 20.30
N ARG A 37 -2.51 -0.39 19.05
CA ARG A 37 -1.17 -0.70 18.55
C ARG A 37 -0.30 0.58 18.51
N PRO A 38 0.90 0.55 19.10
CA PRO A 38 1.80 1.70 19.11
C PRO A 38 2.34 2.04 17.72
N ASP A 39 2.31 1.06 16.80
CA ASP A 39 2.88 1.16 15.47
C ASP A 39 1.92 1.84 14.50
N SER A 40 2.30 3.05 14.09
CA SER A 40 1.61 3.80 13.05
C SER A 40 1.78 3.16 11.68
N VAL A 41 0.67 2.92 10.97
CA VAL A 41 0.63 2.38 9.59
C VAL A 41 1.54 3.16 8.62
N ILE A 42 1.75 4.45 8.85
CA ILE A 42 2.68 5.29 8.07
C ILE A 42 3.94 5.55 8.88
N ARG A 43 5.11 5.09 8.43
CA ARG A 43 6.42 5.43 9.00
C ARG A 43 7.02 6.64 8.29
N ARG A 44 7.81 7.43 9.02
CA ARG A 44 8.70 8.46 8.46
C ARG A 44 10.14 8.03 8.67
N ASP A 45 10.96 8.15 7.63
CA ASP A 45 12.42 7.98 7.70
C ASP A 45 13.13 9.14 7.00
N ARG A 46 14.46 9.04 6.83
CA ARG A 46 15.27 10.09 6.19
C ARG A 46 14.93 10.32 4.72
N TYR A 47 14.25 9.39 4.05
CA TYR A 47 13.88 9.46 2.64
C TYR A 47 12.42 9.85 2.42
N GLY A 48 11.63 9.98 3.48
CA GLY A 48 10.25 10.45 3.43
C GLY A 48 9.30 9.55 4.22
N TYR A 49 8.21 9.13 3.58
CA TYR A 49 7.13 8.38 4.20
C TYR A 49 6.90 7.04 3.50
N GLY A 50 6.48 6.03 4.25
CA GLY A 50 6.11 4.72 3.72
C GLY A 50 5.08 4.01 4.58
N LEU A 51 4.30 3.13 3.96
CA LEU A 51 3.40 2.23 4.68
C LEU A 51 4.21 1.09 5.30
N VAL A 52 3.89 0.74 6.54
CA VAL A 52 4.52 -0.39 7.24
C VAL A 52 3.88 -1.68 6.73
N ARG A 53 4.71 -2.55 6.13
CA ARG A 53 4.27 -3.88 5.67
C ARG A 53 3.79 -4.72 6.86
N GLY A 54 2.74 -5.50 6.66
CA GLY A 54 2.18 -6.40 7.69
C GLY A 54 1.39 -5.70 8.79
N VAL A 55 1.34 -4.38 8.80
CA VAL A 55 0.48 -3.62 9.72
C VAL A 55 -0.91 -3.44 9.11
N ALA A 56 -1.00 -3.21 7.80
CA ALA A 56 -2.27 -3.14 7.07
C ALA A 56 -2.24 -4.09 5.87
N GLU A 57 -3.41 -4.65 5.54
CA GLU A 57 -3.63 -5.37 4.30
C GLU A 57 -3.92 -4.36 3.19
N VAL A 58 -3.25 -4.54 2.04
CA VAL A 58 -3.42 -3.72 0.85
C VAL A 58 -3.80 -4.67 -0.27
N ASP A 59 -4.99 -4.48 -0.82
CA ASP A 59 -5.55 -5.25 -1.94
C ASP A 59 -4.54 -5.46 -3.08
N ALA A 60 -3.87 -4.39 -3.53
CA ALA A 60 -2.86 -4.46 -4.59
C ALA A 60 -1.68 -5.37 -4.23
N LEU A 61 -1.21 -5.35 -2.97
CA LEU A 61 -0.15 -6.27 -2.51
C LEU A 61 -0.64 -7.71 -2.42
N CYS A 62 -1.90 -7.92 -2.03
CA CYS A 62 -2.53 -9.23 -2.02
C CYS A 62 -2.68 -9.79 -3.45
N VAL A 63 -3.03 -8.95 -4.42
CA VAL A 63 -3.06 -9.33 -5.85
C VAL A 63 -1.67 -9.73 -6.33
N GLU A 64 -0.64 -8.95 -6.03
CA GLU A 64 0.75 -9.26 -6.39
C GLU A 64 1.19 -10.64 -5.86
N ASP A 65 0.87 -10.97 -4.60
CA ASP A 65 1.14 -12.30 -4.03
C ASP A 65 0.38 -13.41 -4.75
N LEU A 66 -0.93 -13.22 -4.96
CA LEU A 66 -1.79 -14.22 -5.61
C LEU A 66 -1.34 -14.49 -7.05
N VAL A 67 -0.99 -13.44 -7.82
CA VAL A 67 -0.48 -13.57 -9.19
C VAL A 67 0.89 -14.25 -9.20
N THR A 68 1.78 -13.91 -8.27
CA THR A 68 3.10 -14.55 -8.15
C THR A 68 2.95 -16.06 -7.91
N ARG A 69 2.01 -16.45 -7.04
CA ARG A 69 1.70 -17.86 -6.75
C ARG A 69 1.02 -18.55 -7.92
N ALA A 70 0.11 -17.87 -8.63
CA ALA A 70 -0.54 -18.41 -9.82
C ALA A 70 0.49 -18.74 -10.91
N ALA A 71 1.44 -17.83 -11.15
CA ALA A 71 2.54 -18.05 -12.11
C ALA A 71 3.50 -19.17 -11.67
N ALA A 72 3.63 -19.45 -10.37
CA ALA A 72 4.39 -20.60 -9.89
C ALA A 72 3.62 -21.92 -10.11
N ALA A 73 2.31 -21.93 -9.85
CA ALA A 73 1.44 -23.08 -10.10
C ALA A 73 1.38 -23.45 -11.59
N GLU A 74 1.25 -22.45 -12.46
CA GLU A 74 1.29 -22.63 -13.92
C GLU A 74 2.60 -23.28 -14.37
N ARG A 75 3.75 -22.76 -13.93
CA ARG A 75 5.07 -23.34 -14.24
C ARG A 75 5.26 -24.75 -13.66
N GLY A 76 4.55 -25.07 -12.58
CA GLY A 76 4.51 -26.41 -11.98
C GLY A 76 3.54 -27.38 -12.67
N GLY A 77 2.76 -26.91 -13.65
CA GLY A 77 1.75 -27.71 -14.36
C GLY A 77 0.39 -27.80 -13.66
N ASP A 78 0.22 -27.16 -12.50
CA ASP A 78 -1.07 -27.11 -11.79
C ASP A 78 -1.91 -25.93 -12.26
N LEU A 79 -2.53 -26.10 -13.43
CA LEU A 79 -3.39 -25.10 -14.03
C LEU A 79 -4.67 -24.84 -13.22
N ALA A 80 -5.16 -25.83 -12.48
CA ALA A 80 -6.36 -25.68 -11.66
C ALA A 80 -6.09 -24.73 -10.49
N GLU A 81 -4.94 -24.88 -9.82
CA GLU A 81 -4.50 -23.97 -8.76
C GLU A 81 -4.21 -22.57 -9.31
N ALA A 82 -3.59 -22.46 -10.49
CA ALA A 82 -3.35 -21.17 -11.14
C ALA A 82 -4.67 -20.40 -11.39
N VAL A 83 -5.69 -21.05 -11.97
CA VAL A 83 -7.01 -20.44 -12.20
C VAL A 83 -7.68 -20.05 -10.89
N ARG A 84 -7.62 -20.89 -9.86
CA ARG A 84 -8.20 -20.60 -8.55
C ARG A 84 -7.56 -19.36 -7.91
N LEU A 85 -6.24 -19.23 -7.99
CA LEU A 85 -5.50 -18.08 -7.45
C LEU A 85 -5.83 -16.79 -8.22
N CYS A 86 -5.92 -16.85 -9.54
CA CYS A 86 -6.38 -15.72 -10.37
C CYS A 86 -7.83 -15.31 -10.01
N GLY A 87 -8.72 -16.28 -9.81
CA GLY A 87 -10.10 -16.02 -9.37
C GLY A 87 -10.16 -15.30 -8.02
N ARG A 88 -9.32 -15.72 -7.05
CA ARG A 88 -9.21 -15.02 -5.76
C ARG A 88 -8.64 -13.61 -5.90
N ALA A 89 -7.71 -13.38 -6.81
CA ALA A 89 -7.16 -12.05 -7.05
C ALA A 89 -8.22 -11.09 -7.60
N LEU A 90 -9.08 -11.58 -8.49
CA LEU A 90 -10.19 -10.79 -9.04
C LEU A 90 -11.28 -10.48 -8.01
N GLN A 91 -11.45 -11.31 -6.98
CA GLN A 91 -12.42 -11.07 -5.90
C GLN A 91 -12.01 -9.95 -4.92
N LEU A 92 -10.81 -9.38 -5.07
CA LEU A 92 -10.36 -8.27 -4.24
C LEU A 92 -10.91 -6.90 -4.71
N PHE A 93 -11.61 -6.86 -5.86
CA PHE A 93 -12.22 -5.67 -6.46
C PHE A 93 -13.69 -5.94 -6.82
#